data_AF-A0A166CC36-F1
#
_entry.id   AF-A0A166CC36-F1
#
_cell.length_a   1.000
_cell.length_b   1.000
_cell.length_c   1.000
_cell.angle_alpha   90.00
_cell.angle_beta   90.00
_cell.angle_gamma   90.00
#
_symmetry.space_group_name_H-M   'P 1'
#
loop_
_entity.id
_entity.type
_entity.pdbx_description
1 polymer ?
#
loop_
_entity_poly.entity_id
_entity_poly.type
_entity_poly.pdbx_seq_one_letter_code
_entity_poly.pdbx_strand_id
1 'polypeptide(L)' 'MRVIKEIVGKEVLNKNAQIIGKVHEVEVDESTFIITSLIVKKHGFTVTKDEIIVPFDAVEKIGDKILLNE' A
#
# COMPACT_ATOMS: atom_id res chain seq x y z
N MET A 1 -10.53 15.33 -4.74
CA MET A 1 -10.13 13.90 -4.59
C MET A 1 -9.68 13.69 -3.15
N ARG A 2 -10.12 12.62 -2.46
CA ARG A 2 -9.68 12.31 -1.09
C ARG A 2 -8.67 11.16 -1.13
N VAL A 3 -7.41 11.48 -1.42
CA VAL A 3 -6.33 10.52 -1.74
C VAL A 3 -6.28 9.34 -0.77
N ILE A 4 -6.27 9.59 0.53
CA ILE A 4 -6.22 8.52 1.56
C ILE A 4 -7.46 7.61 1.50
N LYS A 5 -8.66 8.18 1.32
CA LYS A 5 -9.90 7.39 1.24
C LYS A 5 -9.94 6.52 -0.01
N GLU A 6 -9.32 6.97 -1.09
CA GLU A 6 -9.23 6.21 -2.32
C GLU A 6 -8.19 5.09 -2.20
N ILE A 7 -7.09 5.27 -1.47
CA ILE A 7 -5.98 4.31 -1.41
C ILE A 7 -6.22 3.21 -0.36
N VAL A 8 -6.72 3.57 0.82
CA VAL A 8 -6.91 2.63 1.92
C VAL A 8 -7.94 1.56 1.55
N GLY A 9 -7.61 0.29 1.83
CA GLY A 9 -8.43 -0.87 1.50
C GLY A 9 -8.24 -1.44 0.10
N LYS A 10 -7.47 -0.77 -0.78
CA LYS A 10 -7.13 -1.32 -2.09
C LYS A 10 -6.13 -2.47 -1.97
N GLU A 11 -6.28 -3.43 -2.87
CA GLU A 11 -5.33 -4.54 -3.00
C GLU A 11 -4.05 -4.08 -3.68
N VAL A 12 -2.92 -4.55 -3.15
CA VAL A 12 -1.59 -4.32 -3.71
C VAL A 12 -1.11 -5.59 -4.39
N LEU A 13 -0.66 -5.47 -5.63
CA LEU A 13 -0.14 -6.59 -6.43
C LEU A 13 1.29 -6.32 -6.88
N ASN A 14 2.08 -7.39 -6.92
CA ASN A 14 3.37 -7.38 -7.60
C ASN A 14 3.22 -7.63 -9.11
N LYS A 15 4.34 -7.58 -9.85
CA LYS A 15 4.37 -7.84 -11.29
C LYS A 15 3.90 -9.24 -11.71
N ASN A 16 3.93 -10.20 -10.80
CA ASN A 16 3.45 -11.56 -11.02
C ASN A 16 1.93 -11.71 -10.80
N ALA A 17 1.20 -10.59 -10.65
CA ALA A 17 -0.22 -10.55 -10.32
C ALA A 17 -0.58 -11.25 -9.00
N GLN A 18 0.38 -11.38 -8.08
CA GLN A 18 0.15 -11.94 -6.76
C GLN A 18 -0.30 -10.83 -5.80
N ILE A 19 -1.32 -11.12 -5.00
CA ILE A 19 -1.81 -10.19 -3.98
C ILE A 19 -0.83 -10.18 -2.80
N ILE A 20 -0.20 -9.04 -2.58
CA ILE A 20 0.70 -8.78 -1.46
C ILE A 20 -0.11 -8.49 -0.18
N GLY A 21 -1.24 -7.81 -0.33
CA GLY A 21 -2.15 -7.50 0.78
C GLY A 21 -3.07 -6.34 0.44
N LYS A 22 -3.61 -5.68 1.47
CA LYS A 22 -4.39 -4.45 1.33
C LYS A 22 -3.74 -3.29 2.07
N VAL A 23 -3.85 -2.09 1.52
CA VAL A 23 -3.37 -0.89 2.22
C VAL A 23 -4.20 -0.68 3.47
N HIS A 24 -3.53 -0.62 4.62
CA HIS A 24 -4.12 -0.33 5.91
C HIS A 24 -4.03 1.16 6.22
N GLU A 25 -2.87 1.76 5.97
CA GLU A 25 -2.56 3.14 6.29
C GLU A 25 -1.46 3.67 5.35
N VAL A 26 -1.19 4.97 5.45
CA VAL A 26 -0.23 5.70 4.63
C VAL A 26 0.69 6.48 5.56
N GLU A 27 1.99 6.36 5.33
CA GLU A 27 3.00 7.11 6.06
C GLU A 27 3.28 8.44 5.33
N VAL A 28 3.37 9.51 6.11
CA VAL A 28 3.57 10.87 5.60
C VAL A 28 4.73 11.49 6.38
N ASP A 29 5.65 12.10 5.65
CA ASP A 29 6.71 12.89 6.26
C ASP A 29 6.11 14.18 6.86
N GLU A 30 6.26 14.37 8.17
CA GLU A 30 5.64 15.48 8.90
C GLU A 30 6.23 16.86 8.53
N SER A 31 7.43 16.90 7.96
CA SER A 31 8.11 18.15 7.60
C SER A 31 7.70 18.65 6.22
N THR A 32 7.49 17.73 5.29
CA THR A 32 7.22 18.01 3.86
C THR A 32 5.77 17.74 3.46
N PHE A 33 5.01 17.01 4.29
CA PHE A 33 3.66 16.52 4.01
C PHE A 33 3.57 15.64 2.74
N ILE A 34 4.66 14.95 2.41
CA ILE A 34 4.75 14.03 1.27
C ILE A 34 4.52 12.60 1.76
N ILE A 35 3.76 11.81 1.00
CA ILE A 35 3.57 10.37 1.26
C ILE A 35 4.91 9.67 1.00
N THR A 36 5.42 8.99 2.02
CA THR A 36 6.69 8.23 1.93
C THR A 36 6.44 6.77 1.62
N SER A 37 5.44 6.17 2.25
CA SER A 37 5.19 4.73 2.20
C SER A 37 3.71 4.38 2.35
N LEU A 38 3.32 3.21 1.83
CA LEU A 38 2.04 2.54 2.09
C LEU A 38 2.28 1.38 3.05
N ILE A 39 1.45 1.27 4.08
CA ILE A 39 1.50 0.14 5.00
C ILE A 39 0.47 -0.89 4.55
N VAL A 40 0.94 -2.08 4.20
CA VAL A 40 0.14 -3.15 3.58
C VAL A 40 0.04 -4.32 4.55
N LYS A 41 -1.18 -4.81 4.78
CA LYS A 41 -1.44 -6.01 5.60
C LYS A 41 -1.84 -7.19 4.73
N LYS A 42 -1.20 -8.34 4.94
CA LYS A 42 -1.57 -9.60 4.28
C LYS A 42 -2.98 -10.03 4.68
N HIS A 43 -3.70 -10.69 3.76
CA HIS A 43 -4.97 -11.35 4.06
C HIS A 43 -4.70 -12.69 4.75
N GLY A 44 -5.09 -12.80 6.03
CA GLY A 44 -5.02 -14.05 6.80
C GLY A 44 -5.63 -13.89 8.20
N PHE A 45 -6.20 -14.97 8.75
CA PHE A 45 -6.70 -15.06 10.13
C PHE A 45 -5.58 -15.12 11.18
N THR A 46 -4.33 -14.91 10.76
CA THR A 46 -3.17 -14.95 11.65
C THR A 46 -3.05 -13.64 12.41
N VAL A 47 -3.05 -13.75 13.73
CA VAL A 47 -2.88 -12.63 14.69
C VAL A 47 -1.49 -11.98 14.59
N THR A 48 -0.59 -12.52 13.76
CA THR A 48 0.70 -11.92 13.47
C THR A 48 0.52 -10.68 12.61
N LYS A 49 0.95 -9.53 13.14
CA LYS A 49 1.03 -8.24 12.45
C LYS A 49 2.12 -8.30 11.37
N ASP A 50 1.89 -9.04 10.31
CA ASP A 50 2.75 -9.01 9.13
C ASP A 50 2.39 -7.75 8.31
N GLU A 51 2.85 -6.60 8.82
CA GLU A 51 2.84 -5.32 8.13
C GLU A 51 4.02 -5.27 7.16
N ILE A 52 3.71 -4.93 5.92
CA ILE A 52 4.70 -4.72 4.85
C ILE A 52 4.73 -3.23 4.57
N ILE A 53 5.90 -2.63 4.71
CA ILE A 53 6.13 -1.24 4.33
C ILE A 53 6.48 -1.23 2.84
N VAL A 54 5.65 -0.55 2.05
CA VAL A 54 5.86 -0.37 0.61
C VAL A 54 6.23 1.09 0.37
N PRO A 55 7.50 1.39 0.05
CA PRO A 55 7.92 2.72 -0.37
C PRO A 55 7.10 3.25 -1.55
N PHE A 56 6.80 4.55 -1.56
CA PHE A 56 5.93 5.13 -2.60
C PHE A 56 6.59 5.12 -3.99
N ASP A 57 7.91 5.12 -4.07
CA ASP A 57 8.70 4.94 -5.29
C ASP A 57 8.59 3.52 -5.89
N ALA A 58 8.22 2.52 -5.07
CA ALA A 58 7.91 1.17 -5.53
C ALA A 58 6.51 1.07 -6.17
N VAL A 59 5.69 2.13 -6.14
CA VAL A 59 4.35 2.14 -6.72
C VAL A 59 4.41 2.56 -8.18
N GLU A 60 4.04 1.64 -9.08
CA GLU A 60 3.97 1.93 -10.51
C GLU A 60 2.66 2.64 -10.86
N LYS A 61 1.53 2.20 -10.30
CA LYS A 61 0.20 2.72 -10.66
C LYS A 61 -0.81 2.57 -9.54
N ILE A 62 -1.68 3.58 -9.39
CA ILE A 62 -2.84 3.58 -8.50
C ILE A 62 -4.10 3.70 -9.37
N GLY A 63 -4.90 2.63 -9.40
CA GLY A 63 -6.21 2.57 -10.06
C GLY A 63 -7.19 1.85 -9.16
N ASP A 64 -7.99 0.90 -9.68
CA ASP A 64 -8.82 0.02 -8.85
C ASP A 64 -8.00 -0.77 -7.83
N LYS A 65 -6.80 -1.18 -8.25
CA LYS A 65 -5.76 -1.81 -7.43
C LYS A 65 -4.47 -0.99 -7.50
N ILE A 66 -3.51 -1.31 -6.63
CA ILE A 66 -2.18 -0.71 -6.59
C ILE A 66 -1.18 -1.71 -7.16
N LEU A 67 -0.41 -1.28 -8.16
CA LEU A 67 0.60 -2.10 -8.81
C LEU A 67 1.98 -1.66 -8.36
N LEU A 68 2.80 -2.63 -7.96
CA LEU A 68 4.21 -2.40 -7.67
C LEU A 68 5.04 -2.54 -8.94
N ASN A 69 6.12 -1.76 -8.98
CA ASN A 69 7.11 -1.81 -10.04
C ASN A 69 8.04 -3.04 -9.94
N GLU A 70 7.90 -3.92 -8.94
CA GLU A 70 8.68 -5.15 -8.77
C GLU A 70 7.79 -6.33 -8.34
#